data_AF-A0A8X6KDQ8-F1
#
_entry.id   AF-A0A8X6KDQ8-F1
#
_cell.length_a   1.000
_cell.length_b   1.000
_cell.length_c   1.000
_cell.angle_alpha   90.00
_cell.angle_beta   90.00
_cell.angle_gamma   90.00
#
_symmetry.space_group_name_H-M   'P 1'
#
loop_
_entity.id
_entity.type
_entity.pdbx_description
1 polymer ?
#
loop_
_entity_poly.entity_id
_entity_poly.type
_entity_poly.pdbx_seq_one_letter_code
_entity_poly.pdbx_strand_id
1 'polypeptide(L)'
;MLRRGVFGPFKKYYSSTCSNWMLMNLGKPINIYEVAENVGKSYPLAFTPVNILVGFRVSGIWPVIPNVFTDDEYLSSSVTDRPDQPIF
;
A
#
# COMPACT_ATOMS: atom_id res chain seq x y z
N MET A 1 -0.20 -2.09 5.66
CA MET A 1 -0.24 -1.08 4.58
C MET A 1 0.63 -1.47 3.38
N LEU A 2 1.97 -1.37 3.44
CA LEU A 2 2.86 -1.58 2.28
C LEU A 2 2.99 -3.05 1.81
N ARG A 3 2.77 -4.02 2.71
CA ARG A 3 2.90 -5.48 2.42
C ARG A 3 2.00 -5.99 1.30
N ARG A 4 0.72 -5.59 1.29
CA ARG A 4 -0.25 -6.10 0.31
C ARG A 4 -0.28 -5.26 -0.97
N GLY A 5 -0.21 -3.93 -0.84
CA GLY A 5 -0.27 -3.03 -1.99
C GLY A 5 1.00 -3.04 -2.84
N VAL A 6 2.18 -3.15 -2.23
CA VAL A 6 3.46 -2.95 -2.94
C VAL A 6 4.34 -4.20 -2.91
N PHE A 7 4.57 -4.80 -1.74
CA PHE A 7 5.48 -5.95 -1.65
C PHE A 7 4.93 -7.23 -2.30
N GLY A 8 3.61 -7.43 -2.33
CA GLY A 8 2.98 -8.51 -3.07
C GLY A 8 3.27 -8.43 -4.58
N PRO A 9 2.89 -7.32 -5.24
CA PRO A 9 3.26 -7.06 -6.64
C PRO A 9 4.77 -7.10 -6.88
N PHE A 10 5.57 -6.52 -5.98
CA PHE A 10 7.04 -6.52 -6.09
C PHE A 10 7.61 -7.93 -6.18
N LYS A 11 7.19 -8.86 -5.30
CA LYS A 11 7.64 -10.26 -5.34
C LYS A 11 7.30 -10.91 -6.68
N LYS A 12 6.11 -10.63 -7.23
CA LYS A 12 5.67 -11.15 -8.52
C LYS A 12 6.52 -10.60 -9.68
N TYR A 13 6.72 -9.29 -9.74
CA TYR A 13 7.52 -8.66 -10.80
C TYR A 13 8.99 -9.06 -10.72
N TYR A 14 9.55 -9.15 -9.52
CA TYR A 14 10.92 -9.59 -9.31
C TYR A 14 11.12 -11.05 -9.75
N SER A 15 10.20 -11.95 -9.36
CA SER A 15 10.24 -13.33 -9.82
C SER A 15 10.18 -13.45 -11.35
N SER A 16 9.31 -12.68 -11.99
CA SER A 16 9.17 -12.66 -13.46
C SER A 16 10.47 -12.17 -14.14
N THR A 17 11.06 -11.11 -13.62
CA THR A 17 12.28 -10.52 -14.17
C THR A 17 13.48 -11.47 -14.01
N CYS A 18 13.60 -12.13 -12.85
CA CYS A 18 14.61 -13.17 -12.65
C CYS A 18 14.42 -14.36 -13.59
N SER A 19 13.19 -14.85 -13.77
CA SER A 19 12.91 -15.94 -14.72
C SER A 19 13.28 -15.55 -16.15
N ASN A 20 12.93 -14.33 -16.58
CA ASN A 20 13.31 -13.82 -17.90
C ASN A 20 14.83 -13.73 -18.06
N TRP A 21 15.53 -13.22 -17.04
CA TRP A 21 16.99 -13.14 -17.07
C TRP A 21 17.64 -14.53 -17.18
N MET A 22 17.13 -15.53 -16.45
CA MET A 22 17.63 -16.91 -16.50
C MET A 22 17.42 -17.56 -17.87
N LEU A 23 16.30 -17.26 -18.54
CA LEU A 23 16.04 -17.73 -19.90
C LEU A 23 17.00 -17.11 -20.91
N MET A 24 17.37 -15.84 -20.72
CA MET A 24 18.33 -15.13 -21.58
C MET A 24 19.79 -15.49 -21.29
N ASN A 25 20.09 -15.95 -20.07
CA ASN A 25 21.45 -16.23 -19.60
C ASN A 25 21.57 -17.66 -19.05
N LEU A 26 21.39 -18.64 -19.94
CA LEU A 26 21.44 -20.06 -19.60
C LEU A 26 22.76 -20.44 -18.91
N GLY A 27 22.66 -21.16 -17.79
CA GLY A 27 23.80 -21.69 -17.05
C GLY A 27 24.59 -20.66 -16.22
N LYS A 28 24.20 -19.39 -16.22
CA LYS A 28 24.83 -18.35 -15.40
C LYS A 28 24.05 -18.14 -14.09
N PRO A 29 24.73 -18.14 -12.92
CA PRO A 29 24.08 -17.79 -11.67
C PRO A 29 23.78 -16.28 -11.62
N ILE A 30 22.68 -15.92 -10.95
CA ILE A 30 22.37 -14.51 -10.65
C ILE A 30 23.37 -14.02 -9.60
N ASN A 31 24.16 -13.01 -9.95
CA ASN A 31 25.06 -12.33 -9.01
C ASN A 31 24.39 -11.10 -8.37
N ILE A 32 25.11 -10.39 -7.51
CA ILE A 32 24.62 -9.18 -6.83
C ILE A 32 24.28 -8.00 -7.77
N TYR A 33 24.96 -7.87 -8.90
CA TYR A 33 24.67 -6.86 -9.93
C TYR A 33 23.37 -7.17 -10.66
N GLU A 34 23.13 -8.46 -10.89
CA GLU A 34 21.94 -8.93 -11.62
C GLU A 34 20.72 -8.84 -10.70
N VAL A 35 20.92 -9.06 -9.39
CA VAL A 35 19.93 -8.70 -8.37
C VAL A 35 19.60 -7.21 -8.46
N ALA A 36 20.60 -6.33 -8.46
CA ALA A 36 20.38 -4.88 -8.52
C ALA A 36 19.64 -4.47 -9.81
N GLU A 37 20.00 -5.04 -10.95
CA GLU A 37 19.35 -4.79 -12.23
C GLU A 37 17.89 -5.27 -12.23
N ASN A 38 17.64 -6.49 -11.74
CA ASN A 38 16.31 -7.07 -11.65
C ASN A 38 15.41 -6.29 -10.67
N VAL A 39 15.98 -5.80 -9.55
CA VAL A 39 15.30 -4.88 -8.64
C VAL A 39 14.99 -3.56 -9.34
N GLY A 40 15.93 -2.98 -10.08
CA GLY A 40 15.73 -1.74 -10.83
C GLY A 40 14.57 -1.83 -11.84
N LYS A 41 14.39 -2.99 -12.47
CA LYS A 41 13.26 -3.27 -13.38
C LYS A 41 11.93 -3.48 -12.64
N SER A 42 11.96 -4.16 -11.50
CA SER A 42 10.76 -4.58 -10.76
C SER A 42 10.20 -3.48 -9.84
N TYR A 43 11.07 -2.61 -9.33
CA TYR A 43 10.74 -1.52 -8.41
C TYR A 43 9.71 -0.54 -8.99
N PRO A 44 9.90 0.08 -10.18
CA PRO A 44 8.95 1.05 -10.72
C PRO A 44 7.59 0.42 -11.04
N LEU A 45 7.52 -0.89 -11.29
CA LEU A 45 6.26 -1.62 -11.54
C LEU A 45 5.46 -1.86 -10.25
N ALA A 46 6.16 -2.09 -9.14
CA ALA A 46 5.52 -2.39 -7.86
C ALA A 46 5.21 -1.13 -7.04
N PHE A 47 6.12 -0.15 -7.03
CA PHE A 47 6.04 1.08 -6.23
C PHE A 47 5.34 2.20 -7.01
N THR A 48 4.25 1.87 -7.69
CA THR A 48 3.41 2.86 -8.38
C THR A 48 2.47 3.56 -7.38
N PRO A 49 2.07 4.82 -7.65
CA PRO A 49 1.07 5.51 -6.83
C PRO A 49 -0.21 4.69 -6.65
N VAL A 50 -0.64 3.97 -7.69
CA VAL A 50 -1.82 3.08 -7.64
C VAL A 50 -1.66 1.99 -6.59
N ASN A 51 -0.54 1.26 -6.60
CA ASN A 51 -0.27 0.18 -5.65
C ASN A 51 -0.11 0.71 -4.21
N ILE A 52 0.46 1.89 -4.06
CA ILE A 52 0.58 2.58 -2.76
C ILE A 52 -0.82 2.95 -2.24
N LEU A 53 -1.68 3.56 -3.07
CA LEU A 53 -3.06 3.94 -2.71
C LEU A 53 -3.92 2.72 -2.37
N VAL A 54 -3.78 1.61 -3.10
CA VAL A 54 -4.42 0.33 -2.75
C VAL A 54 -3.93 -0.16 -1.38
N GLY A 55 -2.63 0.01 -1.08
CA GLY A 55 -2.05 -0.31 0.22
C GLY A 55 -2.67 0.49 1.37
N PHE A 56 -3.00 1.77 1.15
CA PHE A 56 -3.74 2.61 2.09
C PHE A 56 -5.22 2.21 2.19
N ARG A 57 -5.81 1.75 1.07
CA ARG A 57 -7.21 1.28 1.01
C ARG A 57 -7.48 0.06 1.86
N VAL A 58 -6.59 -0.92 1.80
CA VAL A 58 -6.72 -2.14 2.60
C VAL A 58 -6.57 -1.88 4.11
N SER A 59 -5.97 -0.75 4.51
CA SER A 59 -5.84 -0.37 5.92
C SER A 59 -6.97 0.51 6.45
N GLY A 60 -7.96 0.91 5.64
CA GLY A 60 -9.03 1.81 6.07
C GLY A 60 -8.57 3.27 6.33
N ILE A 61 -7.34 3.61 5.97
CA ILE A 61 -6.78 4.98 6.09
C ILE A 61 -7.22 5.84 4.88
N TRP A 62 -7.45 5.20 3.74
CA TRP A 62 -7.89 5.85 2.49
C TRP A 62 -8.93 4.96 1.78
N PRO A 63 -9.86 5.47 0.96
CA PRO A 63 -10.29 6.86 0.95
C PRO A 63 -10.79 7.27 2.33
N VAL A 64 -10.46 8.51 2.73
CA VAL A 64 -11.19 9.18 3.80
C VAL A 64 -12.60 9.34 3.26
N ILE A 65 -13.52 8.46 3.67
CA ILE A 65 -14.93 8.58 3.32
C ILE A 65 -15.49 9.59 4.32
N PRO A 66 -15.84 10.81 3.91
CA PRO A 66 -16.28 11.87 4.83
C PRO A 66 -17.63 11.59 5.52
N ASN A 67 -18.19 10.38 5.34
CA ASN A 67 -19.50 9.97 5.84
C ASN A 67 -19.52 8.46 6.22
N VAL A 68 -18.40 7.91 6.74
CA VAL A 68 -18.38 6.51 7.22
C VAL A 68 -19.20 6.33 8.50
N PHE A 69 -19.27 7.37 9.34
CA PHE A 69 -20.04 7.34 10.56
C PHE A 69 -21.45 7.84 10.28
N THR A 70 -22.44 7.00 10.60
CA THR A 70 -23.85 7.42 10.64
C THR A 70 -24.09 8.15 11.96
N ASP A 71 -25.07 9.07 12.04
CA ASP A 71 -25.39 9.80 13.28
C ASP A 71 -25.57 8.86 14.50
N ASP A 72 -26.01 7.62 14.25
CA ASP A 72 -26.15 6.56 15.26
C ASP A 72 -24.83 6.15 15.93
N GLU A 73 -23.70 6.21 15.22
CA GLU A 73 -22.37 5.94 15.77
C GLU A 73 -21.80 7.15 16.53
N TYR A 74 -22.40 8.33 16.35
CA TYR A 74 -22.11 9.55 17.10
C TYR A 74 -22.93 9.66 18.40
N LEU A 75 -23.97 8.82 18.60
CA LEU A 75 -24.79 8.84 19.82
C LEU A 75 -23.98 8.68 21.11
N SER A 76 -22.85 7.97 21.08
CA SER A 76 -21.97 7.81 22.26
C SER A 76 -21.26 9.11 22.68
N SER A 77 -21.06 10.07 21.76
CA SER A 77 -20.41 11.35 22.07
C SER A 77 -21.39 12.38 22.67
N SER A 78 -22.71 12.16 22.52
CA SER A 78 -23.77 13.03 23.08
C SER A 78 -23.73 13.14 24.61
N VAL A 79 -23.08 12.20 25.29
CA VAL A 79 -22.93 12.21 26.76
C VAL A 79 -22.02 13.35 27.24
N THR A 80 -21.20 13.91 26.35
CA THR A 80 -20.28 15.03 26.70
C THR A 80 -20.79 16.38 26.19
N ASP A 81 -21.99 16.44 25.61
CA ASP A 81 -22.58 17.69 25.15
C ASP A 81 -22.93 18.55 26.37
N ARG A 82 -22.10 19.57 26.63
CA ARG A 82 -22.30 20.50 27.74
C ARG A 82 -23.08 21.68 27.20
N PRO A 83 -24.23 22.05 27.80
CA PRO A 83 -24.94 23.24 27.38
C PRO A 83 -23.99 24.45 27.44
N ASP A 84 -24.02 25.26 26.38
CA ASP A 84 -23.25 26.49 26.30
C ASP A 84 -23.47 27.31 27.58
N GLN A 85 -22.37 27.65 28.24
CA GLN A 85 -22.43 28.44 29.46
C GLN A 85 -22.94 29.84 29.09
N PRO A 86 -24.00 30.34 29.74
CA PRO A 86 -24.49 31.67 29.45
C PRO A 86 -23.38 32.67 29.72
N ILE A 87 -23.05 33.45 28.68
CA ILE A 87 -22.15 34.58 28.77
C ILE A 87 -22.86 35.60 29.67
N PHE A 88 -22.35 35.78 30.89
CA PHE A 88 -22.76 36.88 31.77
C PHE A 88 -22.38 38.23 31.18
#